data_AF-A0A2N3WNS3-F1
#
_entry.id   AF-A0A2N3WNS3-F1
#
_cell.length_a   1.000
_cell.length_b   1.000
_cell.length_c   1.000
_cell.angle_alpha   90.00
_cell.angle_beta   90.00
_cell.angle_gamma   90.00
#
_symmetry.space_group_name_H-M   'P 1'
#
loop_
_entity.id
_entity.type
_entity.pdbx_description
1 polymer ?
#
loop_
_entity_poly.entity_id
_entity_poly.type
_entity_poly.pdbx_seq_one_letter_code
_entity_poly.pdbx_strand_id
1 'polypeptide(L)'
;MTPRSAVGDTGTPDAAGEPVETAGAFVRRHRQALNLSIDDLAGRSGISASTIGILERGRTPLRSLWTTAALAYALKADPYSLVIAAGRGFPPASHSDRGREHRPTTVADIASPRRSAVCFGEVLYLWRTKHHRTLTHVARLSDTDRLRLSRIERMTAAPSIPTVVKIADALDLPRTELLIVAMCDQLRRDRYAHEGKAYTPHVRDPYTRSV
;
A
#
# COMPACT_ATOMS: atom_id res chain seq x y z
N MET A 1 -0.75 -11.63 41.79
CA MET A 1 0.31 -11.06 40.92
C MET A 1 0.67 -12.14 39.90
N THR A 2 -0.10 -12.24 38.81
CA THR A 2 0.07 -13.26 37.76
C THR A 2 0.95 -12.69 36.65
N PRO A 3 1.94 -13.44 36.12
CA PRO A 3 2.79 -12.94 35.06
C PRO A 3 1.97 -12.86 33.77
N ARG A 4 1.95 -11.67 33.17
CA ARG A 4 1.32 -11.40 31.88
C ARG A 4 2.25 -11.96 30.80
N SER A 5 1.84 -13.08 30.20
CA SER A 5 2.58 -13.76 29.14
C SER A 5 3.04 -12.79 28.05
N ALA A 6 4.35 -12.81 27.79
CA ALA A 6 4.96 -12.23 26.61
C ALA A 6 4.56 -13.09 25.41
N VAL A 7 3.49 -12.69 24.72
CA VAL A 7 3.23 -13.18 23.36
C VAL A 7 4.34 -12.61 22.50
N GLY A 8 5.34 -13.43 22.23
CA GLY A 8 6.35 -13.16 21.21
C GLY A 8 5.65 -12.93 19.88
N ASP A 9 5.97 -11.78 19.28
CA ASP A 9 5.55 -11.31 17.97
C ASP A 9 6.07 -12.28 16.88
N THR A 10 5.46 -13.45 16.80
CA THR A 10 5.65 -14.40 15.71
C THR A 10 4.51 -14.12 14.73
N GLY A 11 4.88 -13.54 13.59
CA GLY A 11 3.93 -13.26 12.50
C GLY A 11 3.18 -14.52 12.11
N THR A 12 1.97 -14.36 11.59
CA THR A 12 1.20 -15.46 11.02
C THR A 12 2.07 -16.20 9.99
N PRO A 13 2.32 -17.51 10.15
CA PRO A 13 3.16 -18.27 9.22
C PRO A 13 2.57 -18.23 7.82
N ASP A 14 3.42 -18.18 6.79
CA ASP A 14 2.97 -18.32 5.41
C ASP A 14 2.60 -19.78 5.11
N ALA A 15 2.23 -20.05 3.85
CA ALA A 15 1.90 -21.40 3.40
C ALA A 15 3.07 -22.41 3.51
N ALA A 16 4.30 -21.94 3.73
CA ALA A 16 5.51 -22.74 3.92
C ALA A 16 5.94 -22.87 5.39
N GLY A 17 5.25 -22.23 6.34
CA GLY A 17 5.53 -22.33 7.77
C GLY A 17 6.63 -21.39 8.28
N GLU A 18 7.16 -20.51 7.44
CA GLU A 18 8.18 -19.53 7.85
C GLU A 18 7.53 -18.32 8.54
N PRO A 19 8.13 -17.79 9.63
CA PRO A 19 7.61 -16.61 10.30
C PRO A 19 7.68 -15.41 9.36
N VAL A 20 6.51 -14.95 8.93
CA VAL A 20 6.40 -13.80 8.04
C VAL A 20 6.80 -12.54 8.78
N GLU A 21 7.88 -11.90 8.33
CA GLU A 21 8.34 -10.65 8.93
C GLU A 21 7.25 -9.56 8.82
N THR A 22 6.82 -9.05 9.97
CA THR A 22 5.89 -7.92 10.07
C THR A 22 6.62 -6.61 9.77
N ALA A 23 5.89 -5.56 9.38
CA ALA A 23 6.50 -4.24 9.19
C ALA A 23 7.21 -3.72 10.47
N GLY A 24 6.68 -4.03 11.66
CA GLY A 24 7.31 -3.66 12.93
C GLY A 24 8.64 -4.36 13.16
N ALA A 25 8.69 -5.67 12.93
CA ALA A 25 9.92 -6.46 12.99
C ALA A 25 10.95 -5.98 11.96
N PHE A 26 10.52 -5.68 10.73
CA PHE A 26 11.36 -5.11 9.68
C PHE A 26 12.01 -3.80 10.13
N VAL A 27 11.20 -2.85 10.61
CA VAL A 27 11.67 -1.54 11.08
C VAL A 27 12.69 -1.71 12.21
N ARG A 28 12.38 -2.55 13.20
CA ARG A 28 13.27 -2.82 14.34
C ARG A 28 14.60 -3.42 13.88
N ARG A 29 14.58 -4.43 13.02
CA ARG A 29 15.78 -5.12 12.51
C ARG A 29 16.68 -4.14 11.76
N HIS A 30 16.14 -3.36 10.84
CA HIS A 30 16.92 -2.35 10.10
C HIS A 30 17.44 -1.23 11.00
N ARG A 31 16.65 -0.77 11.98
CA ARG A 31 17.09 0.24 12.95
C ARG A 31 18.27 -0.26 13.78
N GLN A 32 18.19 -1.49 14.29
CA GLN A 32 19.24 -2.12 15.08
C GLN A 32 20.51 -2.38 14.26
N ALA A 33 20.38 -2.81 13.01
CA ALA A 33 21.52 -2.99 12.10
C ALA A 33 22.30 -1.68 11.84
N LEU A 34 21.62 -0.53 11.95
CA LEU A 34 22.23 0.80 11.83
C LEU A 34 22.65 1.41 13.18
N ASN A 35 22.52 0.66 14.29
CA ASN A 35 22.78 1.14 15.66
C ASN A 35 22.02 2.42 16.03
N LEU A 36 20.80 2.59 15.50
CA LEU A 36 19.98 3.77 15.79
C LEU A 36 19.13 3.54 17.03
N SER A 37 19.03 4.54 17.90
CA SER A 37 17.96 4.60 18.90
C SER A 37 16.61 4.86 18.22
N ILE A 38 15.52 4.67 18.97
CA ILE A 38 14.18 5.03 18.49
C ILE A 38 14.10 6.55 18.24
N ASP A 39 14.77 7.35 19.07
CA ASP A 39 14.81 8.81 18.94
C ASP A 39 15.62 9.25 17.70
N ASP A 40 16.71 8.55 17.37
CA ASP A 40 17.47 8.81 16.13
C ASP A 40 16.62 8.53 14.89
N LEU A 41 15.88 7.41 14.89
CA LEU A 41 14.99 7.07 13.79
C LEU A 41 13.83 8.07 13.69
N ALA A 42 13.31 8.52 14.83
CA ALA A 42 12.27 9.54 14.90
C ALA A 42 12.74 10.86 14.26
N GLY A 43 13.92 11.33 14.66
CA GLY A 43 14.53 12.54 14.09
C GLY A 43 14.78 12.45 12.59
N ARG A 44 15.22 11.29 12.09
CA ARG A 44 15.48 11.07 10.66
C ARG A 44 14.23 10.94 9.80
N SER A 45 13.18 10.31 10.33
CA SER A 45 11.95 10.02 9.59
C SER A 45 10.88 11.10 9.72
N GLY A 46 11.00 11.99 10.71
CA GLY A 46 9.93 12.93 11.08
C GLY A 46 8.71 12.26 11.72
N ILE A 47 8.83 10.99 12.11
CA ILE A 47 7.79 10.22 12.81
C ILE A 47 8.09 10.23 14.30
N SER A 48 7.08 10.34 15.17
CA SER A 48 7.33 10.37 16.60
C SER A 48 7.91 9.04 17.14
N ALA A 49 8.83 9.13 18.10
CA ALA A 49 9.43 7.99 18.78
C ALA A 49 8.38 7.04 19.37
N SER A 50 7.29 7.60 19.92
CA SER A 50 6.15 6.81 20.43
C SER A 50 5.49 5.98 19.33
N THR A 51 5.24 6.56 18.15
CA THR A 51 4.65 5.85 17.01
C THR A 51 5.56 4.72 16.52
N ILE A 52 6.86 4.99 16.40
CA ILE A 52 7.86 3.98 16.03
C ILE A 52 7.88 2.85 17.06
N GLY A 53 7.91 3.16 18.36
CA GLY A 53 7.91 2.15 19.41
C GLY A 53 6.64 1.29 19.42
N ILE A 54 5.46 1.89 19.17
CA ILE A 54 4.19 1.15 19.04
C ILE A 54 4.24 0.21 17.82
N LEU A 55 4.77 0.70 16.70
CA LEU A 55 4.94 -0.07 15.46
C LEU A 55 5.89 -1.26 15.65
N GLU A 56 7.09 -1.03 16.21
CA GLU A 56 8.09 -2.09 16.44
C GLU A 56 7.63 -3.19 17.41
N ARG A 57 6.64 -2.89 18.26
CA ARG A 57 6.01 -3.86 19.17
C ARG A 57 4.79 -4.56 18.56
N GLY A 58 4.49 -4.34 17.28
CA GLY A 58 3.35 -4.94 16.59
C GLY A 58 1.98 -4.46 17.10
N ARG A 59 1.93 -3.37 17.87
CA ARG A 59 0.67 -2.88 18.48
C ARG A 59 -0.24 -2.18 17.47
N THR A 60 0.36 -1.57 16.44
CA THR A 60 -0.37 -0.91 15.36
C THR A 60 0.32 -1.20 14.03
N PRO A 61 -0.41 -1.66 12.99
CA PRO A 61 0.17 -1.89 11.68
C PRO A 61 0.49 -0.58 10.96
N LEU A 62 1.48 -0.61 10.07
CA LEU A 62 1.83 0.51 9.21
C LEU A 62 0.75 0.71 8.13
N ARG A 63 0.04 1.85 8.16
CA ARG A 63 -1.13 2.11 7.31
C ARG A 63 -0.88 3.08 6.16
N SER A 64 0.10 3.97 6.29
CA SER A 64 0.34 5.10 5.39
C SER A 64 1.50 4.80 4.45
N LEU A 65 1.30 5.01 3.14
CA LEU A 65 2.37 4.90 2.14
C LEU A 65 3.45 5.96 2.37
N TRP A 66 3.06 7.18 2.73
CA TRP A 66 4.01 8.26 3.05
C TRP A 66 4.88 7.90 4.26
N THR A 67 4.27 7.43 5.36
CA THR A 67 5.04 7.00 6.56
C THR A 67 5.96 5.84 6.23
N THR A 68 5.53 4.95 5.34
CA THR A 68 6.35 3.84 4.84
C THR A 68 7.57 4.35 4.07
N ALA A 69 7.38 5.29 3.15
CA ALA A 69 8.48 5.92 2.41
C ALA A 69 9.46 6.66 3.34
N ALA A 70 8.94 7.44 4.30
CA ALA A 70 9.75 8.17 5.27
C ALA A 70 10.60 7.24 6.16
N LEU A 71 10.01 6.16 6.66
CA LEU A 71 10.74 5.15 7.44
C LEU A 71 11.78 4.42 6.59
N ALA A 72 11.42 3.99 5.37
CA ALA A 72 12.35 3.32 4.47
C ALA A 72 13.57 4.20 4.15
N TYR A 73 13.34 5.48 3.85
CA TYR A 73 14.41 6.44 3.61
C TYR A 73 15.33 6.60 4.84
N ALA A 74 14.74 6.82 6.03
CA ALA A 74 15.50 6.98 7.28
C ALA A 74 16.31 5.73 7.66
N LEU A 75 15.80 4.55 7.30
CA LEU A 75 16.44 3.25 7.51
C LEU A 75 17.40 2.83 6.38
N LYS A 76 17.57 3.66 5.33
CA LYS A 76 18.31 3.28 4.11
C LYS A 76 17.86 1.92 3.56
N ALA A 77 16.58 1.64 3.67
CA ALA A 77 15.96 0.39 3.28
C ALA A 77 15.14 0.58 1.99
N ASP A 78 14.89 -0.53 1.30
CA ASP A 78 14.04 -0.53 0.12
C ASP A 78 12.56 -0.28 0.52
N PRO A 79 11.90 0.77 0.00
CA PRO A 79 10.51 1.10 0.35
C PRO A 79 9.51 0.04 -0.12
N TYR A 80 9.82 -0.72 -1.18
CA TYR A 80 8.94 -1.77 -1.68
C TYR A 80 8.89 -2.96 -0.73
N SER A 81 10.03 -3.37 -0.20
CA SER A 81 10.13 -4.43 0.80
C SER A 81 9.31 -4.11 2.06
N LEU A 82 9.40 -2.86 2.55
CA LEU A 82 8.64 -2.43 3.72
C LEU A 82 7.12 -2.35 3.45
N VAL A 83 6.68 -1.86 2.27
CA VAL A 83 5.24 -1.82 1.96
C VAL A 83 4.64 -3.21 1.80
N ILE A 84 5.41 -4.17 1.27
CA ILE A 84 5.00 -5.56 1.17
C ILE A 84 4.86 -6.18 2.57
N ALA A 85 5.86 -5.94 3.45
CA ALA A 85 5.79 -6.34 4.86
C ALA A 85 4.56 -5.75 5.57
N ALA A 86 4.24 -4.48 5.31
CA ALA A 86 3.07 -3.81 5.87
C ALA A 86 1.75 -4.37 5.33
N GLY A 87 1.67 -4.66 4.02
CA GLY A 87 0.47 -5.20 3.39
C GLY A 87 0.06 -6.58 3.90
N ARG A 88 1.02 -7.39 4.36
CA ARG A 88 0.75 -8.72 4.96
C ARG A 88 -0.04 -8.65 6.26
N GLY A 89 0.09 -7.54 7.01
CA GLY A 89 -0.60 -7.34 8.29
C GLY A 89 -2.08 -6.97 8.17
N PHE A 90 -2.64 -6.89 6.97
CA PHE A 90 -4.04 -6.52 6.75
C PHE A 90 -4.88 -7.71 6.27
N PRO A 91 -6.10 -7.85 6.81
CA PRO A 91 -7.02 -8.91 6.39
C PRO A 91 -7.45 -8.70 4.94
N PRO A 92 -7.89 -9.76 4.25
CA PRO A 92 -8.48 -9.64 2.93
C PRO A 92 -9.76 -8.79 2.92
N ALA A 93 -10.16 -8.34 1.73
CA ALA A 93 -11.49 -7.77 1.54
C ALA A 93 -12.59 -8.77 1.93
N SER A 94 -13.69 -8.24 2.51
CA SER A 94 -14.85 -9.04 2.93
C SER A 94 -15.57 -9.72 1.77
N HIS A 95 -15.46 -9.13 0.58
CA HIS A 95 -16.00 -9.67 -0.65
C HIS A 95 -14.90 -9.67 -1.71
N SER A 96 -14.89 -10.71 -2.55
CA SER A 96 -14.00 -10.78 -3.70
C SER A 96 -14.81 -11.23 -4.91
N ASP A 97 -14.39 -10.82 -6.11
CA ASP A 97 -14.94 -11.34 -7.37
C ASP A 97 -14.37 -12.74 -7.70
N ARG A 98 -13.69 -13.40 -6.73
CA ARG A 98 -13.19 -14.77 -6.86
C ARG A 98 -14.38 -15.72 -7.03
N GLY A 99 -14.55 -16.24 -8.23
CA GLY A 99 -15.64 -17.16 -8.56
C GLY A 99 -16.06 -17.17 -10.01
N ARG A 100 -15.64 -16.18 -10.82
CA ARG A 100 -15.67 -16.31 -12.28
C ARG A 100 -14.29 -16.78 -12.74
N GLU A 101 -14.22 -17.68 -13.71
CA GLU A 101 -13.02 -18.25 -14.35
C GLU A 101 -12.09 -17.18 -14.98
N HIS A 102 -11.60 -16.24 -14.19
CA HIS A 102 -10.69 -15.19 -14.62
C HIS A 102 -9.28 -15.64 -14.31
N ARG A 103 -8.46 -15.70 -15.36
CA ARG A 103 -7.01 -15.74 -15.20
C ARG A 103 -6.60 -14.57 -14.31
N PRO A 104 -5.69 -14.78 -13.32
CA PRO A 104 -5.16 -13.70 -12.51
C PRO A 104 -4.67 -12.59 -13.42
N THR A 105 -5.29 -11.41 -13.32
CA THR A 105 -4.94 -10.27 -14.16
C THR A 105 -3.76 -9.57 -13.50
N THR A 106 -2.62 -9.52 -14.18
CA THR A 106 -1.46 -8.76 -13.69
C THR A 106 -1.64 -7.27 -13.99
N VAL A 107 -0.86 -6.41 -13.34
CA VAL A 107 -0.83 -4.98 -13.70
C VAL A 107 -0.41 -4.77 -15.15
N ALA A 108 0.47 -5.64 -15.67
CA ALA A 108 0.87 -5.62 -17.07
C ALA A 108 -0.29 -5.92 -18.03
N ASP A 109 -1.26 -6.75 -17.63
CA ASP A 109 -2.47 -7.06 -18.42
C ASP A 109 -3.50 -5.91 -18.41
N ILE A 110 -3.41 -5.01 -17.42
CA ILE A 110 -4.22 -3.79 -17.32
C ILE A 110 -3.61 -2.68 -18.19
N ALA A 111 -2.29 -2.59 -18.21
CA ALA A 111 -1.56 -1.69 -19.09
C ALA A 111 -1.69 -2.11 -20.57
N SER A 112 -1.80 -1.14 -21.47
CA SER A 112 -1.76 -1.43 -22.91
C SER A 112 -0.31 -1.65 -23.34
N PRO A 113 -0.03 -2.46 -24.39
CA PRO A 113 1.33 -2.58 -24.94
C PRO A 113 1.97 -1.25 -25.32
N ARG A 114 1.14 -0.21 -25.58
CA ARG A 114 1.57 1.13 -25.96
C ARG A 114 1.59 2.13 -24.79
N ARG A 115 1.15 1.74 -23.59
CA ARG A 115 1.04 2.64 -22.43
C ARG A 115 1.11 1.87 -21.11
N SER A 116 2.23 2.04 -20.41
CA SER A 116 2.37 1.61 -19.03
C SER A 116 1.51 2.49 -18.11
N ALA A 117 0.71 1.87 -17.25
CA ALA A 117 -0.04 2.62 -16.24
C ALA A 117 0.95 3.35 -15.32
N VAL A 118 0.77 4.66 -15.18
CA VAL A 118 1.75 5.55 -14.53
C VAL A 118 1.48 5.67 -13.03
N CYS A 119 0.26 5.41 -12.57
CA CYS A 119 -0.08 5.51 -11.16
C CYS A 119 -1.20 4.56 -10.75
N PHE A 120 -1.38 4.40 -9.44
CA PHE A 120 -2.41 3.52 -8.88
C PHE A 120 -3.83 3.89 -9.32
N GLY A 121 -4.14 5.19 -9.38
CA GLY A 121 -5.45 5.68 -9.83
C GLY A 121 -5.79 5.26 -11.26
N GLU A 122 -4.79 5.27 -12.15
CA GLU A 122 -4.94 4.81 -13.53
C GLU A 122 -5.16 3.30 -13.63
N VAL A 123 -4.40 2.51 -12.86
CA VAL A 123 -4.61 1.06 -12.80
C VAL A 123 -6.03 0.72 -12.39
N LEU A 124 -6.53 1.37 -11.34
CA LEU A 124 -7.90 1.18 -10.86
C LEU A 124 -8.93 1.54 -11.94
N TYR A 125 -8.76 2.70 -12.61
CA TYR A 125 -9.65 3.14 -13.67
C TYR A 125 -9.66 2.18 -14.88
N LEU A 126 -8.48 1.79 -15.37
CA LEU A 126 -8.32 0.93 -16.54
C LEU A 126 -8.90 -0.47 -16.29
N TRP A 127 -8.60 -1.06 -15.12
CA TRP A 127 -9.20 -2.35 -14.74
C TRP A 127 -10.73 -2.24 -14.70
N ARG A 128 -11.24 -1.23 -14.00
CA ARG A 128 -12.68 -1.06 -13.78
C ARG A 128 -13.44 -0.90 -15.11
N THR A 129 -12.89 -0.13 -16.06
CA THR A 129 -13.50 0.09 -17.37
C THR A 129 -13.41 -1.13 -18.28
N LYS A 130 -12.26 -1.82 -18.30
CA LYS A 130 -12.07 -3.10 -19.02
C LYS A 130 -13.07 -4.17 -18.58
N HIS A 131 -13.41 -4.20 -17.29
CA HIS A 131 -14.37 -5.16 -16.72
C HIS A 131 -15.80 -4.60 -16.57
N HIS A 132 -16.11 -3.47 -17.20
CA HIS A 132 -17.45 -2.84 -17.17
C HIS A 132 -18.02 -2.63 -15.76
N ARG A 133 -17.17 -2.32 -14.78
CA ARG A 133 -17.56 -2.11 -13.39
C ARG A 133 -17.78 -0.62 -13.09
N THR A 134 -18.69 -0.32 -12.17
CA THR A 134 -18.87 1.05 -11.66
C THR A 134 -18.03 1.27 -10.40
N LEU A 135 -17.74 2.53 -10.06
CA LEU A 135 -17.06 2.85 -8.80
C LEU A 135 -17.87 2.34 -7.59
N THR A 136 -19.19 2.43 -7.63
CA THR A 136 -20.08 1.90 -6.59
C THR A 136 -19.92 0.40 -6.42
N HIS A 137 -19.78 -0.34 -7.53
CA HIS A 137 -19.54 -1.78 -7.49
C HIS A 137 -18.22 -2.12 -6.81
N VAL A 138 -17.13 -1.44 -7.20
CA VAL A 138 -15.79 -1.65 -6.60
C VAL A 138 -15.81 -1.29 -5.11
N ALA A 139 -16.43 -0.15 -4.75
CA ALA A 139 -16.56 0.29 -3.36
C ALA A 139 -17.20 -0.78 -2.45
N ARG A 140 -18.25 -1.43 -2.97
CA ARG A 140 -18.94 -2.52 -2.28
C ARG A 140 -18.05 -3.75 -2.12
N LEU A 141 -17.33 -4.15 -3.17
CA LEU A 141 -16.44 -5.33 -3.11
C LEU A 141 -15.28 -5.08 -2.14
N SER A 142 -14.64 -3.92 -2.22
CA SER A 142 -13.45 -3.60 -1.43
C SER A 142 -13.78 -3.02 -0.06
N ASP A 143 -15.05 -2.97 0.36
CA ASP A 143 -15.48 -2.33 1.62
C ASP A 143 -14.78 -0.97 1.82
N THR A 144 -14.92 -0.10 0.82
CA THR A 144 -14.28 1.21 0.74
C THR A 144 -15.30 2.26 0.31
N ASP A 145 -15.10 3.50 0.74
CA ASP A 145 -15.97 4.61 0.32
C ASP A 145 -15.82 4.95 -1.18
N ARG A 146 -16.94 5.13 -1.86
CA ARG A 146 -17.00 5.45 -3.31
C ARG A 146 -16.35 6.80 -3.62
N LEU A 147 -16.52 7.81 -2.75
CA LEU A 147 -15.92 9.13 -2.97
C LEU A 147 -14.40 9.06 -2.84
N ARG A 148 -13.90 8.27 -1.88
CA ARG A 148 -12.47 7.97 -1.74
C ARG A 148 -11.90 7.30 -2.99
N LEU A 149 -12.58 6.28 -3.53
CA LEU A 149 -12.14 5.64 -4.78
C LEU A 149 -12.13 6.63 -5.96
N SER A 150 -13.15 7.49 -6.07
CA SER A 150 -13.18 8.55 -7.09
C SER A 150 -12.00 9.52 -6.95
N ARG A 151 -11.59 9.87 -5.72
CA ARG A 151 -10.42 10.73 -5.50
C ARG A 151 -9.12 10.04 -5.86
N ILE A 152 -9.02 8.74 -5.57
CA ILE A 152 -7.87 7.90 -5.95
C ILE A 152 -7.75 7.81 -7.47
N GLU A 153 -8.83 7.48 -8.19
CA GLU A 153 -8.82 7.41 -9.66
C GLU A 153 -8.42 8.75 -10.30
N ARG A 154 -8.89 9.87 -9.73
CA ARG A 154 -8.55 11.23 -10.17
C ARG A 154 -7.21 11.75 -9.63
N MET A 155 -6.44 10.90 -8.94
CA MET A 155 -5.15 11.21 -8.29
C MET A 155 -5.18 12.37 -7.27
N THR A 156 -6.36 12.78 -6.81
CA THR A 156 -6.53 13.82 -5.76
C THR A 156 -6.41 13.28 -4.34
N ALA A 157 -6.16 11.97 -4.20
CA ALA A 157 -5.81 11.31 -2.95
C ALA A 157 -4.92 10.09 -3.22
N ALA A 158 -3.95 9.85 -2.34
CA ALA A 158 -3.20 8.59 -2.31
C ALA A 158 -4.01 7.51 -1.56
N PRO A 159 -3.94 6.23 -1.98
CA PRO A 159 -4.54 5.15 -1.22
C PRO A 159 -3.73 4.89 0.08
N SER A 160 -4.39 4.36 1.11
CA SER A 160 -3.67 3.79 2.26
C SER A 160 -3.35 2.33 1.97
N ILE A 161 -2.37 1.75 2.69
CA ILE A 161 -2.01 0.33 2.56
C ILE A 161 -3.24 -0.60 2.72
N PRO A 162 -4.11 -0.45 3.74
CA PRO A 162 -5.32 -1.28 3.83
C PRO A 162 -6.28 -1.07 2.65
N THR A 163 -6.38 0.15 2.10
CA THR A 163 -7.18 0.39 0.89
C THR A 163 -6.58 -0.33 -0.32
N VAL A 164 -5.26 -0.33 -0.49
CA VAL A 164 -4.59 -1.06 -1.57
C VAL A 164 -4.85 -2.57 -1.47
N VAL A 165 -4.69 -3.15 -0.27
CA VAL A 165 -4.93 -4.58 -0.02
C VAL A 165 -6.38 -4.95 -0.32
N LYS A 166 -7.33 -4.18 0.22
CA LYS A 166 -8.77 -4.39 -0.03
C LYS A 166 -9.13 -4.32 -1.51
N ILE A 167 -8.57 -3.35 -2.25
CA ILE A 167 -8.78 -3.23 -3.70
C ILE A 167 -8.16 -4.43 -4.43
N ALA A 168 -6.93 -4.81 -4.09
CA ALA A 168 -6.27 -5.95 -4.72
C ALA A 168 -7.10 -7.23 -4.58
N ASP A 169 -7.59 -7.53 -3.37
CA ASP A 169 -8.41 -8.71 -3.13
C ASP A 169 -9.79 -8.64 -3.79
N ALA A 170 -10.42 -7.46 -3.77
CA ALA A 170 -11.73 -7.25 -4.37
C ALA A 170 -11.71 -7.45 -5.90
N LEU A 171 -10.61 -7.05 -6.54
CA LEU A 171 -10.41 -7.07 -7.99
C LEU A 171 -9.64 -8.30 -8.48
N ASP A 172 -9.30 -9.22 -7.58
CA ASP A 172 -8.47 -10.41 -7.86
C ASP A 172 -7.12 -10.07 -8.54
N LEU A 173 -6.47 -9.03 -8.02
CA LEU A 173 -5.16 -8.56 -8.45
C LEU A 173 -4.08 -8.99 -7.45
N PRO A 174 -2.85 -9.28 -7.89
CA PRO A 174 -1.75 -9.61 -6.99
C PRO A 174 -1.45 -8.45 -6.01
N ARG A 175 -1.63 -8.69 -4.70
CA ARG A 175 -1.38 -7.69 -3.65
C ARG A 175 0.00 -7.04 -3.76
N THR A 176 1.02 -7.86 -3.99
CA THR A 176 2.41 -7.41 -4.11
C THR A 176 2.57 -6.40 -5.25
N GLU A 177 2.04 -6.70 -6.43
CA GLU A 177 2.11 -5.79 -7.58
C GLU A 177 1.40 -4.47 -7.28
N LEU A 178 0.18 -4.53 -6.72
CA LEU A 178 -0.60 -3.34 -6.44
C LEU A 178 0.03 -2.46 -5.34
N LEU A 179 0.67 -3.07 -4.34
CA LEU A 179 1.45 -2.37 -3.31
C LEU A 179 2.69 -1.70 -3.92
N ILE A 180 3.40 -2.37 -4.83
CA ILE A 180 4.54 -1.78 -5.55
C ILE A 180 4.09 -0.58 -6.38
N VAL A 181 3.00 -0.70 -7.14
CA VAL A 181 2.44 0.41 -7.93
C VAL A 181 2.03 1.58 -7.04
N ALA A 182 1.36 1.30 -5.92
CA ALA A 182 0.96 2.34 -4.97
C ALA A 182 2.16 3.05 -4.35
N MET A 183 3.22 2.30 -4.01
CA MET A 183 4.45 2.87 -3.48
C MET A 183 5.20 3.70 -4.54
N CYS A 184 5.30 3.22 -5.78
CA CYS A 184 5.83 4.00 -6.90
C CYS A 184 5.07 5.32 -7.09
N ASP A 185 3.74 5.30 -6.99
CA ASP A 185 2.91 6.51 -7.06
C ASP A 185 3.24 7.48 -5.92
N GLN A 186 3.34 6.97 -4.68
CA GLN A 186 3.69 7.78 -3.51
C GLN A 186 5.07 8.44 -3.65
N LEU A 187 6.10 7.68 -4.04
CA LEU A 187 7.46 8.21 -4.21
C LEU A 187 7.52 9.30 -5.30
N ARG A 188 6.73 9.16 -6.37
CA ARG A 188 6.61 10.22 -7.38
C ARG A 188 5.94 11.47 -6.82
N ARG A 189 4.85 11.32 -6.04
CA ARG A 189 4.19 12.46 -5.37
C ARG A 189 5.17 13.20 -4.46
N ASP A 190 5.94 12.47 -3.67
CA ASP A 190 6.92 13.04 -2.74
C ASP A 190 8.01 13.81 -3.48
N ARG A 191 8.53 13.25 -4.58
CA ARG A 191 9.51 13.93 -5.45
C ARG A 191 8.95 15.22 -6.04
N TYR A 192 7.74 15.19 -6.61
CA TYR A 192 7.11 16.38 -7.17
C TYR A 192 6.87 17.46 -6.12
N ALA A 193 6.41 17.06 -4.92
CA ALA A 193 6.21 17.97 -3.80
C ALA A 193 7.53 18.64 -3.37
N HIS A 194 8.62 17.87 -3.28
CA HIS A 194 9.95 18.41 -2.97
C HIS A 194 10.46 19.39 -4.04
N GLU A 195 10.14 19.14 -5.31
CA GLU A 195 10.47 20.04 -6.43
C GLU A 195 9.52 21.25 -6.53
N GLY A 196 8.52 21.39 -5.65
CA GLY A 196 7.50 22.45 -5.72
C GLY A 196 6.58 22.34 -6.95
N LYS A 197 6.50 21.15 -7.57
CA LYS A 197 5.70 20.90 -8.79
C LYS A 197 4.38 20.24 -8.44
N ALA A 198 3.34 20.60 -9.20
CA ALA A 198 2.06 19.88 -9.11
C ALA A 198 2.22 18.45 -9.66
N TYR A 199 1.81 17.46 -8.88
CA TYR A 199 1.79 16.07 -9.33
C TYR A 199 0.62 15.84 -10.31
N THR A 200 0.94 15.85 -11.60
CA THR A 200 -0.01 15.66 -12.70
C THR A 200 0.41 14.46 -13.56
N PRO A 201 0.17 13.22 -13.10
CA PRO A 201 0.42 12.06 -13.96
C PRO A 201 -0.43 12.23 -15.21
N HIS A 202 0.18 12.06 -16.39
CA HIS A 202 -0.46 12.25 -17.70
C HIS A 202 -1.55 11.20 -17.95
N VAL A 203 -2.67 11.37 -17.25
CA VAL A 203 -3.87 10.58 -17.40
C VAL A 203 -4.94 11.59 -17.77
N ARG A 204 -5.37 11.51 -19.03
CA ARG A 204 -6.56 12.21 -19.51
C ARG A 204 -7.64 11.94 -18.48
N ASP A 205 -8.20 12.98 -17.85
CA ASP A 205 -9.20 12.75 -16.81
C ASP A 205 -10.31 11.89 -17.41
N PRO A 206 -10.51 10.68 -16.88
CA PRO A 206 -11.38 9.72 -17.52
C PRO A 206 -12.86 10.16 -17.54
N TYR A 207 -13.17 11.21 -16.80
CA TYR A 207 -14.50 11.80 -16.69
C TYR A 207 -14.67 13.07 -17.50
N THR A 208 -13.59 13.60 -18.12
CA THR A 208 -13.73 14.72 -19.04
C THR A 208 -14.37 14.19 -20.31
N ARG A 209 -15.65 14.54 -20.55
CA ARG A 209 -16.28 14.29 -21.85
C ARG A 209 -15.42 14.97 -22.91
N SER A 210 -14.99 14.21 -23.92
CA SER A 210 -14.47 14.83 -25.14
C SER A 210 -15.62 15.64 -25.72
N VAL A 211 -15.47 16.97 -25.70
CA VAL A 211 -16.38 17.89 -26.38
C VAL A 211 -16.19 17.74 -27.88
#